data_AF-A0A8X6T4B6-F1
#
_entry.id   AF-A0A8X6T4B6-F1
#
_cell.length_a   1.000
_cell.length_b   1.000
_cell.length_c   1.000
_cell.angle_alpha   90.00
_cell.angle_beta   90.00
_cell.angle_gamma   90.00
#
_symmetry.space_group_name_H-M   'P 1'
#
loop_
_entity.id
_entity.type
_entity.pdbx_description
1 polymer ?
#
loop_
_entity_poly.entity_id
_entity_poly.type
_entity_poly.pdbx_seq_one_letter_code
_entity_poly.pdbx_strand_id
1 'polypeptide(L)'
;MFHFSRTSSSTRENESTSLRGKGGIEDISSELDNRGELLQTPPSIAWKNEDLKSIPLLIGSASQAVDFWPGPDDLPTWTWNQYKKYVTTSLDSFGIQVSQMALRIYNGTALQSNSSNSTAEYLYTTMVSDIRQSCPVNTLAKQLSQVSRSPIYRYTLTERPSNPVSI
;
A
#
# COMPACT_ATOMS: atom_id res chain seq x y z
N MET A 1 -5.52 -12.88 42.23
CA MET A 1 -4.65 -11.75 42.60
C MET A 1 -5.08 -10.56 41.74
N PHE A 2 -6.16 -9.88 42.16
CA PHE A 2 -6.20 -8.47 42.63
C PHE A 2 -5.73 -7.48 41.54
N HIS A 3 -6.42 -6.40 41.16
CA HIS A 3 -7.47 -5.62 41.83
C HIS A 3 -8.19 -4.76 40.76
N PHE A 4 -9.50 -4.59 40.88
CA PHE A 4 -10.26 -3.52 40.20
C PHE A 4 -10.14 -2.25 41.05
N SER A 5 -9.97 -1.09 40.43
CA SER A 5 -10.22 0.21 41.07
C SER A 5 -10.85 1.17 40.06
N ARG A 6 -12.03 1.66 40.43
CA ARG A 6 -12.83 2.67 39.73
C ARG A 6 -12.74 3.93 40.59
N THR A 7 -12.38 5.06 40.01
CA THR A 7 -12.56 6.39 40.61
C THR A 7 -13.32 7.27 39.65
N SER A 8 -14.48 7.73 40.11
CA SER A 8 -15.30 8.76 39.47
C SER A 8 -14.84 10.14 39.94
N SER A 9 -14.74 11.10 39.03
CA SER A 9 -14.90 12.52 39.35
C SER A 9 -15.58 13.19 38.16
N SER A 10 -16.65 13.91 38.47
CA SER A 10 -17.53 14.64 37.57
C SER A 10 -17.09 16.09 37.52
N THR A 11 -16.96 16.66 36.32
CA THR A 11 -17.28 18.08 36.08
C THR A 11 -17.54 18.31 34.59
N ARG A 12 -18.72 18.84 34.28
CA ARG A 12 -19.10 19.37 32.97
C ARG A 12 -18.64 20.82 32.90
N GLU A 13 -17.93 21.20 31.84
CA GLU A 13 -17.97 22.57 31.29
C GLU A 13 -17.96 22.46 29.75
N ASN A 14 -18.97 23.08 29.15
CA ASN A 14 -19.05 23.35 27.72
C ASN A 14 -18.30 24.65 27.46
N GLU A 15 -17.39 24.70 26.49
CA GLU A 15 -17.12 25.95 25.79
C GLU A 15 -16.71 25.69 24.34
N SER A 16 -17.36 26.44 23.45
CA SER A 16 -17.19 26.41 22.01
C SER A 16 -16.18 27.49 21.61
N THR A 17 -15.62 27.34 20.41
CA THR A 17 -14.78 28.31 19.65
C THR A 17 -13.28 28.38 19.99
N SER A 18 -12.45 27.99 19.02
CA SER A 18 -11.59 28.95 18.31
C SER A 18 -10.76 28.23 17.23
N LEU A 19 -11.04 28.58 15.98
CA LEU A 19 -10.21 28.27 14.82
C LEU A 19 -8.89 29.04 14.92
N ARG A 20 -7.75 28.36 15.14
CA ARG A 20 -6.45 28.90 14.71
C ARG A 20 -5.37 27.83 14.50
N GLY A 21 -5.10 27.63 13.21
CA GLY A 21 -3.93 27.04 12.56
C GLY A 21 -2.85 26.34 13.39
N LYS A 22 -2.70 25.05 13.12
CA LYS A 22 -1.38 24.42 13.08
C LYS A 22 -1.22 23.76 11.71
N GLY A 23 -0.19 24.19 10.98
CA GLY A 23 0.17 23.64 9.68
C GLY A 23 0.39 22.14 9.78
N GLY A 24 -0.52 21.40 9.16
CA GLY A 24 -0.40 19.99 8.85
C GLY A 24 -0.77 19.85 7.39
N ILE A 25 -0.06 18.99 6.68
CA ILE A 25 -0.31 18.64 5.29
C ILE A 25 -1.67 17.91 5.25
N GLU A 26 -2.76 18.67 5.16
CA GLU A 26 -4.07 18.16 4.75
C GLU A 26 -4.23 18.51 3.28
N ASP A 27 -3.45 17.83 2.44
CA ASP A 27 -3.80 17.73 1.03
C ASP A 27 -4.92 16.68 0.94
N ILE A 28 -6.13 17.10 1.30
CA ILE A 28 -7.34 16.33 1.04
C ILE A 28 -7.54 16.45 -0.47
N SER A 29 -6.89 15.56 -1.23
CA SER A 29 -7.27 15.33 -2.62
C SER A 29 -8.78 15.07 -2.62
N SER A 30 -9.52 16.05 -3.14
CA SER A 30 -10.98 15.98 -3.23
C SER A 30 -11.34 14.94 -4.27
N GLU A 31 -11.54 13.71 -3.81
CA GLU A 31 -11.95 12.61 -4.66
C GLU A 31 -13.47 12.62 -4.76
N LEU A 32 -13.99 12.54 -5.99
CA LEU A 32 -15.43 12.54 -6.26
C LEU A 32 -15.94 11.10 -6.35
N ASP A 33 -17.16 10.86 -5.89
CA ASP A 33 -17.85 9.60 -6.11
C ASP A 33 -18.28 9.47 -7.59
N ASN A 34 -18.88 8.33 -7.93
CA ASN A 34 -19.38 8.05 -9.28
C ASN A 34 -20.55 8.95 -9.73
N ARG A 35 -21.04 9.86 -8.87
CA ARG A 35 -22.06 10.88 -9.14
C ARG A 35 -21.47 12.29 -9.16
N GLY A 36 -20.17 12.45 -8.93
CA GLY A 36 -19.52 13.76 -8.87
C GLY A 36 -19.64 14.45 -7.51
N GLU A 37 -20.00 13.72 -6.45
CA GLU A 37 -20.08 14.24 -5.08
C GLU A 37 -18.76 14.05 -4.33
N LEU A 38 -18.39 15.02 -3.48
CA LEU A 38 -17.16 14.94 -2.69
C LEU A 38 -17.20 13.76 -1.72
N LEU A 39 -16.20 12.88 -1.78
CA LEU A 39 -16.00 11.85 -0.76
C LEU A 39 -15.68 12.52 0.58
N GLN A 40 -16.54 12.30 1.58
CA GLN A 40 -16.39 12.90 2.91
C GLN A 40 -15.19 12.34 3.69
N THR A 41 -14.76 11.12 3.33
CA THR A 41 -13.57 10.49 3.92
C THR A 41 -12.79 9.70 2.86
N PRO A 42 -11.45 9.61 2.99
CA PRO A 42 -10.64 8.77 2.11
C PRO A 42 -11.10 7.31 2.14
N PRO A 43 -11.10 6.60 0.98
CA PRO A 43 -11.49 5.19 0.91
C PRO A 43 -10.71 4.28 1.88
N SER A 44 -9.46 4.65 2.19
CA SER A 44 -8.59 3.92 3.13
C SER A 44 -9.10 3.87 4.58
N ILE A 45 -10.06 4.74 4.95
CA ILE A 45 -10.65 4.79 6.29
C ILE A 45 -12.18 4.68 6.29
N ALA A 46 -12.86 4.96 5.17
CA ALA A 46 -14.32 4.97 5.07
C ALA A 46 -14.98 3.70 5.62
N TRP A 47 -14.43 2.54 5.25
CA TRP A 47 -14.89 1.22 5.66
C TRP A 47 -14.79 0.87 7.16
N LYS A 48 -14.09 1.67 7.98
CA LYS A 48 -13.91 1.37 9.41
C LYS A 48 -15.15 1.72 10.21
N ASN A 49 -15.94 2.67 9.72
CA ASN A 49 -17.09 3.24 10.40
C ASN A 49 -18.41 2.85 9.73
N GLU A 50 -18.33 2.19 8.57
CA GLU A 50 -19.50 1.70 7.85
C GLU A 50 -19.83 0.27 8.28
N ASP A 51 -21.12 -0.03 8.45
CA ASP A 51 -21.62 -1.39 8.50
C ASP A 51 -21.50 -1.94 7.08
N LEU A 52 -20.28 -2.33 6.71
CA LEU A 52 -19.99 -2.99 5.44
C LEU A 52 -21.00 -4.13 5.32
N LYS A 53 -21.83 -4.09 4.28
CA LYS A 53 -22.74 -5.19 3.98
C LYS A 53 -21.91 -6.46 3.96
N SER A 54 -22.15 -7.32 4.94
CA SER A 54 -21.35 -8.50 5.21
C SER A 54 -21.54 -9.49 4.08
N ILE A 55 -20.69 -9.38 3.06
CA ILE A 55 -20.68 -10.22 1.87
C ILE A 55 -19.33 -10.93 1.84
N PRO A 56 -19.27 -12.24 1.56
CA PRO A 56 -18.01 -12.94 1.36
C PRO A 56 -17.17 -12.29 0.25
N LEU A 57 -15.88 -12.06 0.48
CA LEU A 57 -14.98 -11.48 -0.51
C LEU A 57 -13.81 -12.42 -0.82
N LEU A 58 -13.47 -12.52 -2.10
CA LEU A 58 -12.25 -13.16 -2.59
C LEU A 58 -11.35 -12.07 -3.19
N ILE A 59 -10.17 -11.88 -2.62
CA ILE A 59 -9.24 -10.82 -2.98
C ILE A 59 -7.93 -11.46 -3.44
N GLY A 60 -7.34 -10.98 -4.52
CA GLY A 60 -6.06 -11.52 -5.00
C GLY A 60 -5.16 -10.53 -5.70
N SER A 61 -3.91 -10.95 -5.84
CA SER A 61 -2.88 -10.26 -6.60
C SER A 61 -2.00 -11.29 -7.32
N ALA A 62 -1.35 -10.90 -8.41
CA ALA A 62 -0.27 -11.69 -8.99
C ALA A 62 1.03 -11.50 -8.20
N SER A 63 1.91 -12.50 -8.20
CA SER A 63 3.25 -12.41 -7.60
C SER A 63 4.14 -11.40 -8.33
N GLN A 64 3.98 -11.30 -9.65
CA GLN A 64 4.56 -10.23 -10.47
C GLN A 64 3.44 -9.36 -11.05
N ALA A 65 2.90 -8.47 -10.23
CA ALA A 65 1.74 -7.66 -10.60
C ALA A 65 2.03 -6.64 -11.72
N VAL A 66 3.30 -6.38 -12.01
CA VAL A 66 3.72 -5.43 -13.04
C VAL A 66 4.16 -6.09 -14.34
N ASP A 67 4.03 -7.42 -14.50
CA ASP A 67 4.43 -8.09 -15.76
C ASP A 67 3.64 -7.56 -16.98
N PHE A 68 2.43 -7.03 -16.76
CA PHE A 68 1.62 -6.39 -17.81
C PHE A 68 2.04 -4.94 -18.11
N TRP A 69 2.74 -4.28 -17.18
CA TRP A 69 3.23 -2.91 -17.33
C TRP A 69 4.57 -2.75 -16.60
N PRO A 70 5.65 -3.37 -17.10
CA PRO A 70 6.88 -3.56 -16.33
C PRO A 70 7.67 -2.28 -16.10
N GLY A 71 7.28 -1.17 -16.72
CA GLY A 71 7.94 0.13 -16.62
C GLY A 71 8.59 0.50 -17.95
N PRO A 72 9.77 1.13 -17.94
CA PRO A 72 10.47 1.55 -19.15
C PRO A 72 10.85 0.38 -20.07
N ASP A 73 10.79 0.59 -21.39
CA ASP A 73 11.06 -0.44 -22.40
C ASP A 73 12.49 -1.00 -22.34
N ASP A 74 13.44 -0.21 -21.83
CA ASP A 74 14.85 -0.59 -21.72
C ASP A 74 15.19 -1.32 -20.40
N LEU A 75 14.20 -1.55 -19.52
CA LEU A 75 14.36 -2.19 -18.22
C LEU A 75 15.17 -3.50 -18.23
N PRO A 76 14.99 -4.44 -19.19
CA PRO A 76 15.77 -5.68 -19.22
C PRO A 76 17.28 -5.47 -19.38
N THR A 77 17.68 -4.29 -19.88
CA THR A 77 19.09 -3.95 -20.15
C THR A 77 19.69 -3.02 -19.10
N TRP A 78 18.95 -2.71 -18.04
CA TRP A 78 19.40 -1.75 -17.03
C TRP A 78 20.64 -2.21 -16.27
N THR A 79 21.57 -1.28 -16.13
CA THR A 79 22.65 -1.36 -15.15
C THR A 79 22.13 -1.12 -13.73
N TRP A 80 22.90 -1.56 -12.73
CA TRP A 80 22.62 -1.24 -11.33
C TRP A 80 22.57 0.26 -11.04
N ASN A 81 23.29 1.07 -11.81
CA ASN A 81 23.26 2.52 -11.65
C ASN A 81 21.95 3.13 -12.20
N GLN A 82 21.47 2.63 -13.35
CA GLN A 82 20.16 3.02 -13.88
C GLN A 82 19.03 2.66 -12.92
N TYR A 83 19.05 1.42 -12.39
CA TYR A 83 18.10 0.99 -11.35
C TYR A 83 18.09 1.95 -10.16
N LYS A 84 19.26 2.20 -9.53
CA LYS A 84 19.35 3.09 -8.37
C LYS A 84 18.82 4.49 -8.69
N LYS A 85 19.27 5.07 -9.81
CA LYS A 85 18.83 6.41 -10.24
C LYS A 85 17.31 6.45 -10.39
N TYR A 86 16.72 5.47 -11.08
CA TYR A 86 15.29 5.45 -11.35
C TYR A 86 14.45 5.26 -10.08
N VAL A 87 14.85 4.36 -9.19
CA VAL A 87 14.21 4.16 -7.88
C VAL A 87 14.24 5.44 -7.06
N THR A 88 15.41 6.10 -6.99
CA THR A 88 15.57 7.37 -6.28
C THR A 88 14.66 8.44 -6.86
N THR A 89 14.73 8.71 -8.16
CA THR A 89 13.90 9.75 -8.78
C THR A 89 12.40 9.47 -8.67
N SER A 90 11.99 8.19 -8.67
CA SER A 90 10.57 7.82 -8.59
C SER A 90 10.00 7.90 -7.17
N LEU A 91 10.82 7.65 -6.15
CA LEU A 91 10.36 7.57 -4.76
C LEU A 91 10.68 8.83 -3.95
N ASP A 92 11.61 9.67 -4.38
CA ASP A 92 11.95 10.91 -3.67
C ASP A 92 10.79 11.90 -3.58
N SER A 93 9.81 11.83 -4.49
CA SER A 93 8.56 12.59 -4.40
C SER A 93 7.73 12.23 -3.16
N PHE A 94 7.92 11.05 -2.60
CA PHE A 94 7.30 10.59 -1.36
C PHE A 94 8.22 10.76 -0.13
N GLY A 95 9.40 11.34 -0.34
CA GLY A 95 10.42 11.59 0.68
C GLY A 95 11.72 10.82 0.43
N ILE A 96 12.85 11.51 0.56
CA ILE A 96 14.21 10.96 0.31
C ILE A 96 14.49 9.68 1.14
N GLN A 97 13.93 9.58 2.34
CA GLN A 97 14.11 8.40 3.19
C GLN A 97 13.43 7.16 2.61
N VAL A 98 12.35 7.32 1.84
CA VAL A 98 11.59 6.22 1.23
C VAL A 98 12.44 5.52 0.16
N SER A 99 13.10 6.29 -0.71
CA SER A 99 13.94 5.72 -1.77
C SER A 99 15.16 5.00 -1.19
N GLN A 100 15.81 5.57 -0.18
CA GLN A 100 16.93 4.95 0.52
C GLN A 100 16.52 3.64 1.22
N MET A 101 15.36 3.64 1.87
CA MET A 101 14.81 2.45 2.52
C MET A 101 14.49 1.36 1.50
N ALA A 102 13.84 1.70 0.38
CA ALA A 102 13.53 0.75 -0.67
C ALA A 102 14.82 0.11 -1.23
N LEU A 103 15.81 0.93 -1.61
CA LEU A 103 17.10 0.43 -2.10
C LEU A 103 17.80 -0.48 -1.08
N ARG A 104 17.72 -0.16 0.22
CA ARG A 104 18.30 -0.99 1.28
C ARG A 104 17.61 -2.34 1.39
N ILE A 105 16.27 -2.37 1.43
CA ILE A 105 15.49 -3.60 1.58
C ILE A 105 15.73 -4.51 0.38
N TYR A 106 15.49 -4.02 -0.83
CA TYR A 106 15.54 -4.84 -2.04
C TYR A 106 16.96 -5.26 -2.41
N ASN A 107 17.98 -4.39 -2.27
CA ASN A 107 19.37 -4.83 -2.48
C ASN A 107 19.84 -5.82 -1.41
N GLY A 108 19.36 -5.68 -0.16
CA GLY A 108 19.65 -6.65 0.90
C GLY A 108 19.14 -8.05 0.54
N THR A 109 17.92 -8.13 0.00
CA THR A 109 17.32 -9.39 -0.48
C THR A 109 18.12 -10.01 -1.63
N ALA A 110 18.59 -9.18 -2.58
CA ALA A 110 19.45 -9.62 -3.67
C ALA A 110 20.73 -10.29 -3.17
N LEU A 111 21.42 -9.62 -2.24
CA LEU A 111 22.67 -10.09 -1.65
C LEU A 111 22.49 -11.36 -0.81
N GLN A 112 21.36 -11.50 -0.12
CA GLN A 112 21.06 -12.69 0.68
C GLN A 112 20.69 -13.91 -0.16
N SER A 113 20.14 -13.69 -1.35
CA SER A 113 19.64 -14.78 -2.19
C SER A 113 20.74 -15.65 -2.81
N ASN A 114 22.02 -15.20 -2.82
CA ASN A 114 23.15 -15.83 -3.53
C ASN A 114 22.79 -16.31 -4.95
N SER A 115 21.78 -15.68 -5.54
CA SER A 115 21.17 -16.08 -6.78
C SER A 115 21.88 -15.34 -7.90
N SER A 116 22.49 -16.09 -8.81
CA SER A 116 23.03 -15.56 -10.08
C SER A 116 21.97 -14.86 -10.93
N ASN A 117 20.69 -14.94 -10.57
CA ASN A 117 19.55 -14.44 -11.34
C ASN A 117 19.03 -13.08 -10.84
N SER A 118 19.68 -12.46 -9.85
CA SER A 118 19.27 -11.14 -9.38
C SER A 118 19.70 -10.06 -10.39
N THR A 119 18.81 -9.73 -11.33
CA THR A 119 18.98 -8.64 -12.29
C THR A 119 18.38 -7.33 -11.76
N ALA A 120 18.78 -6.21 -12.35
CA ALA A 120 18.16 -4.90 -12.09
C ALA A 120 16.65 -4.91 -12.39
N GLU A 121 16.28 -5.54 -13.52
CA GLU A 121 14.89 -5.80 -13.91
C GLU A 121 14.13 -6.54 -12.82
N TYR A 122 14.64 -7.69 -12.36
CA TYR A 122 13.96 -8.53 -11.37
C TYR A 122 13.69 -7.78 -10.06
N LEU A 123 14.68 -7.03 -9.55
CA LEU A 123 14.51 -6.27 -8.32
C LEU A 123 13.54 -5.10 -8.49
N TYR A 124 13.62 -4.41 -9.62
CA TYR A 124 12.71 -3.32 -9.92
C TYR A 124 11.27 -3.82 -10.02
N THR A 125 11.00 -4.86 -10.82
CA THR A 125 9.65 -5.40 -10.99
C THR A 125 9.10 -5.98 -9.69
N THR A 126 9.94 -6.61 -8.87
CA THR A 126 9.57 -7.06 -7.52
C THR A 126 9.17 -5.88 -6.64
N MET A 127 10.03 -4.86 -6.54
CA MET A 127 9.76 -3.66 -5.74
C MET A 127 8.47 -2.97 -6.16
N VAL A 128 8.27 -2.76 -7.46
CA VAL A 128 7.06 -2.07 -7.95
C VAL A 128 5.82 -2.94 -7.73
N SER A 129 5.89 -4.26 -7.90
CA SER A 129 4.79 -5.18 -7.59
C SER A 129 4.37 -5.09 -6.12
N ASP A 130 5.34 -5.09 -5.21
CA ASP A 130 5.10 -4.99 -3.78
C ASP A 130 4.46 -3.66 -3.40
N ILE A 131 5.05 -2.54 -3.83
CA ILE A 131 4.60 -1.19 -3.47
C ILE A 131 3.21 -0.92 -4.04
N ARG A 132 2.95 -1.28 -5.30
CA ARG A 132 1.72 -0.88 -5.99
C ARG A 132 0.56 -1.83 -5.76
N GLN A 133 0.81 -3.11 -5.52
CA GLN A 133 -0.23 -4.14 -5.56
C GLN A 133 -0.16 -5.09 -4.37
N SER A 134 0.91 -5.88 -4.22
CA SER A 134 0.95 -6.97 -3.24
C SER A 134 0.75 -6.48 -1.80
N CYS A 135 1.48 -5.45 -1.36
CA CYS A 135 1.37 -4.92 -0.01
C CYS A 135 0.05 -4.18 0.26
N PRO A 136 -0.42 -3.27 -0.62
CA PRO A 136 -1.73 -2.64 -0.46
C PRO A 136 -2.87 -3.66 -0.40
N VAL A 137 -2.91 -4.63 -1.32
CA VAL A 137 -3.96 -5.66 -1.37
C VAL A 137 -3.92 -6.57 -0.14
N ASN A 138 -2.72 -6.94 0.34
CA ASN A 138 -2.59 -7.72 1.56
C ASN A 138 -3.07 -6.94 2.79
N THR A 139 -2.74 -5.65 2.87
CA THR A 139 -3.17 -4.77 3.96
C THR A 139 -4.69 -4.60 3.97
N LEU A 140 -5.28 -4.34 2.80
CA LEU A 140 -6.72 -4.30 2.56
C LEU A 140 -7.40 -5.58 3.05
N ALA A 141 -6.96 -6.74 2.58
CA ALA A 141 -7.58 -8.03 2.94
C ALA A 141 -7.52 -8.27 4.45
N LYS A 142 -6.38 -7.95 5.08
CA LYS A 142 -6.20 -8.04 6.53
C LYS A 142 -7.15 -7.10 7.28
N GLN A 143 -7.26 -5.84 6.87
CA GLN A 143 -8.14 -4.86 7.51
C GLN A 143 -9.60 -5.29 7.39
N LEU A 144 -10.04 -5.73 6.20
CA LEU A 144 -11.39 -6.24 5.99
C LEU A 144 -11.68 -7.47 6.84
N SER A 145 -10.73 -8.41 6.98
CA SER A 145 -10.91 -9.59 7.82
C SER A 145 -11.12 -9.28 9.30
N GLN A 146 -10.71 -8.08 9.76
CA GLN A 146 -10.85 -7.66 11.14
C GLN A 146 -12.21 -7.02 11.43
N VAL A 147 -12.86 -6.47 10.42
CA VAL A 147 -14.12 -5.71 10.58
C VAL A 147 -15.33 -6.42 9.96
N SER A 148 -15.11 -7.29 8.97
CA SER A 148 -16.17 -8.03 8.28
C SER A 148 -16.73 -9.17 9.14
N ARG A 149 -18.06 -9.35 9.13
CA ARG A 149 -18.72 -10.54 9.69
C ARG A 149 -18.75 -11.72 8.70
N SER A 150 -18.40 -11.48 7.44
CA SER A 150 -18.33 -12.48 6.36
C SER A 150 -16.89 -12.88 6.06
N PRO A 151 -16.65 -14.11 5.56
CA PRO A 151 -15.31 -14.59 5.30
C PRO A 151 -14.61 -13.77 4.20
N ILE A 152 -13.32 -13.50 4.43
CA ILE A 152 -12.42 -12.86 3.49
C ILE A 152 -11.36 -13.88 3.09
N TYR A 153 -11.27 -14.18 1.79
CA TYR A 153 -10.29 -15.10 1.23
C TYR A 153 -9.22 -14.32 0.46
N ARG A 154 -7.96 -14.71 0.63
CA ARG A 154 -6.81 -14.13 -0.06
C ARG A 154 -6.11 -15.19 -0.90
N TYR A 155 -5.86 -14.92 -2.18
CA TYR A 155 -5.08 -15.80 -3.06
C TYR A 155 -3.99 -15.02 -3.79
N THR A 156 -2.80 -15.60 -3.95
CA THR A 156 -1.73 -15.04 -4.78
C THR A 156 -1.56 -15.89 -6.02
N LEU A 157 -1.68 -15.28 -7.20
CA LEU A 157 -1.45 -15.95 -8.47
C LEU A 157 0.05 -16.01 -8.74
N THR A 158 0.60 -17.22 -8.83
CA THR A 158 2.02 -17.47 -9.11
C THR A 158 2.29 -17.99 -10.52
N GLU A 159 1.23 -18.27 -11.28
CA GLU A 159 1.33 -18.78 -12.65
C GLU A 159 1.73 -17.66 -13.61
N ARG A 160 2.64 -17.98 -14.53
CA ARG A 160 3.07 -17.10 -15.61
C ARG A 160 2.59 -17.66 -16.95
N PRO A 161 1.95 -16.87 -17.81
CA PRO A 161 1.57 -17.31 -19.15
C PRO A 161 2.78 -17.84 -19.92
N SER A 162 2.60 -18.92 -20.67
CA SER A 162 3.65 -19.51 -21.52
C SER A 162 4.00 -18.63 -22.73
N ASN A 163 3.09 -17.74 -23.12
CA ASN A 163 3.26 -16.81 -24.22
C ASN A 163 2.96 -15.37 -23.76
N PRO A 164 3.56 -14.34 -24.40
CA PRO A 164 3.23 -12.95 -24.13
C PRO A 164 1.73 -12.66 -24.29
N VAL A 165 1.20 -11.81 -23.42
CA VAL A 165 -0.19 -11.34 -23.52
C VAL A 165 -0.25 -10.29 -24.64
N SER A 166 -1.16 -10.50 -25.60
CA SER A 166 -1.51 -9.48 -26.61
C SER A 166 -2.87 -8.86 -26.23
N ILE A 167 -2.98 -7.55 -26.37
CA ILE A 167 -4.20 -6.76 -26.11
C ILE A 167 -4.68 -6.19 -27.42
#